data_AF-A0A530GQL9-F1
#
_entry.id   AF-A0A530GQL9-F1
#
_cell.length_a   1.000
_cell.length_b   1.000
_cell.length_c   1.000
_cell.angle_alpha   90.00
_cell.angle_beta   90.00
_cell.angle_gamma   90.00
#
_symmetry.space_group_name_H-M   'P 1'
#
loop_
_entity.id
_entity.type
_entity.pdbx_description
1 polymer ?
#
loop_
_entity_poly.entity_id
_entity_poly.type
_entity_poly.pdbx_seq_one_letter_code
_entity_poly.pdbx_strand_id
1 'polypeptide(L)'
;MKIAFYGSSLLSSYWNGAATYYRGLLKALSQRGYDIVFYEPDVYDRQKHRDIEAPDWCGVVVYEPTPHALMQVASRAAQADIVVKASGVGFE
;
A
#
# COMPACT_ATOMS: atom_id res chain seq x y z
N MET A 1 1.71 16.63 -4.82
CA MET A 1 1.16 16.40 -3.46
C MET A 1 1.35 14.93 -3.13
N LYS A 2 1.88 14.61 -1.95
CA LYS A 2 2.29 13.26 -1.55
C LYS A 2 1.18 12.55 -0.77
N ILE A 3 0.89 11.31 -1.16
CA ILE A 3 -0.07 10.43 -0.49
C ILE A 3 0.68 9.23 0.10
N ALA A 4 0.54 9.02 1.41
CA ALA A 4 0.87 7.76 2.06
C ALA A 4 -0.41 6.91 2.15
N PHE A 5 -0.44 5.79 1.43
CA PHE A 5 -1.59 4.88 1.39
C PHE A 5 -1.24 3.58 2.11
N TYR A 6 -1.95 3.26 3.19
CA TYR A 6 -1.77 2.04 3.96
C TYR A 6 -2.91 1.08 3.63
N GLY A 7 -2.58 -0.07 3.03
CA GLY A 7 -3.55 -1.04 2.51
C GLY A 7 -3.13 -2.50 2.74
N SER A 8 -4.05 -3.43 2.47
CA SER A 8 -3.84 -4.88 2.67
C SER A 8 -2.79 -5.47 1.74
N SER A 9 -2.83 -5.08 0.46
CA SER A 9 -1.86 -5.40 -0.59
C SER A 9 -2.32 -4.77 -1.92
N LEU A 10 -1.39 -4.17 -2.65
CA LEU A 10 -1.51 -3.71 -4.02
C LEU A 10 -0.95 -4.77 -5.00
N LEU A 11 0.15 -5.44 -4.61
CA LEU A 11 0.88 -6.39 -5.47
C LEU A 11 0.22 -7.76 -5.59
N SER A 12 -0.70 -8.09 -4.69
CA SER A 12 -1.43 -9.35 -4.66
C SER A 12 -2.92 -9.15 -4.45
N SER A 13 -3.73 -9.68 -5.38
CA SER A 13 -5.19 -9.82 -5.26
C SER A 13 -5.63 -11.11 -4.55
N TYR A 14 -4.69 -11.94 -4.09
CA TYR A 14 -4.97 -13.21 -3.39
C TYR A 14 -5.73 -12.98 -2.07
N TRP A 15 -6.96 -13.51 -2.00
CA TRP A 15 -7.94 -13.24 -0.93
C TRP A 15 -8.07 -11.74 -0.60
N ASN A 16 -7.92 -10.89 -1.62
CA ASN A 16 -7.84 -9.44 -1.48
C ASN A 16 -8.55 -8.74 -2.64
N GLY A 17 -9.88 -8.80 -2.66
CA GLY A 17 -10.70 -8.13 -3.68
C GLY A 17 -10.52 -6.61 -3.71
N ALA A 18 -10.02 -6.00 -2.63
CA ALA A 18 -9.74 -4.57 -2.55
C ALA A 18 -8.60 -4.12 -3.49
N ALA A 19 -7.67 -5.01 -3.84
CA ALA A 19 -6.55 -4.71 -4.73
C ALA A 19 -7.01 -4.08 -6.06
N THR A 20 -8.11 -4.58 -6.65
CA THR A 20 -8.66 -4.07 -7.90
C THR A 20 -9.08 -2.61 -7.77
N TYR A 21 -9.74 -2.24 -6.67
CA TYR A 21 -10.18 -0.87 -6.42
C TYR A 21 -9.01 0.06 -6.13
N TYR A 22 -8.02 -0.40 -5.35
CA TYR A 22 -6.78 0.36 -5.12
C TYR A 22 -6.09 0.67 -6.46
N ARG A 23 -5.87 -0.33 -7.30
CA ARG A 23 -5.21 -0.15 -8.61
C ARG A 23 -5.91 0.90 -9.47
N GLY A 24 -7.24 0.83 -9.59
CA GLY A 24 -8.02 1.81 -10.35
C GLY A 24 -7.93 3.23 -9.79
N LEU A 25 -8.13 3.38 -8.48
CA LEU A 25 -8.09 4.66 -7.78
C LEU A 25 -6.70 5.31 -7.87
N LEU A 26 -5.66 4.58 -7.51
CA LEU A 26 -4.30 5.11 -7.44
C LEU A 26 -3.76 5.47 -8.82
N LYS A 27 -4.06 4.67 -9.85
CA LYS A 27 -3.73 5.02 -11.23
C LYS A 27 -4.39 6.32 -11.67
N ALA A 28 -5.67 6.53 -11.35
CA ALA A 28 -6.39 7.75 -11.69
C ALA A 28 -5.91 8.99 -10.90
N LEU A 29 -5.43 8.80 -9.66
CA LEU A 29 -4.80 9.85 -8.86
C LEU A 29 -3.40 10.19 -9.38
N SER A 30 -2.58 9.21 -9.71
CA SER A 30 -1.25 9.43 -10.31
C SER A 30 -1.33 10.26 -11.58
N GLN A 31 -2.30 9.98 -12.46
CA GLN A 31 -2.57 10.79 -13.67
C GLN A 31 -2.95 12.25 -13.38
N ARG A 32 -3.34 12.59 -12.15
CA ARG A 32 -3.64 13.95 -11.71
C ARG A 32 -2.46 14.63 -11.01
N GLY A 33 -1.29 14.00 -10.99
CA GLY A 33 -0.05 14.55 -10.42
C GLY A 33 0.15 14.27 -8.92
N TYR A 34 -0.56 13.29 -8.36
CA TYR A 34 -0.28 12.81 -7.00
C TYR A 34 0.92 11.85 -7.01
N ASP A 35 1.83 12.05 -6.07
CA ASP A 35 2.95 11.15 -5.79
C ASP A 35 2.51 10.20 -4.66
N ILE A 36 2.48 8.89 -4.93
CA ILE A 36 1.77 7.92 -4.09
C ILE A 36 2.73 6.80 -3.69
N VAL A 37 2.81 6.55 -2.39
CA VAL A 37 3.46 5.35 -1.84
C VAL A 37 2.42 4.48 -1.14
N PHE A 38 2.31 3.23 -1.58
CA PHE A 38 1.48 2.20 -0.97
C PHE A 38 2.32 1.36 0.00
N TYR A 39 1.89 1.28 1.25
CA TYR A 39 2.51 0.48 2.29
C TYR A 39 1.66 -0.77 2.54
N GLU A 40 2.25 -1.95 2.34
CA GLU A 40 1.59 -3.24 2.54
C GLU A 40 2.39 -4.17 3.44
N PRO A 41 1.74 -4.85 4.41
CA PRO A 41 2.42 -5.86 5.22
C PRO A 41 2.62 -7.16 4.43
N ASP A 42 3.74 -7.85 4.66
CA ASP A 42 3.94 -9.22 4.20
C ASP A 42 3.19 -10.22 5.09
N VAL A 43 1.90 -10.41 4.80
CA VAL A 43 0.98 -11.28 5.57
C VAL A 43 0.13 -12.14 4.65
N TYR A 44 -0.44 -13.20 5.22
CA TYR A 44 -1.41 -14.10 4.57
C TYR A 44 -0.92 -14.67 3.23
N ASP A 45 0.39 -14.92 3.13
CA ASP A 45 1.06 -15.43 1.92
C ASP A 45 0.88 -14.57 0.66
N ARG A 46 0.52 -13.29 0.80
CA ARG A 46 0.26 -12.42 -0.35
C ARG A 46 1.49 -12.18 -1.21
N GLN A 47 2.68 -12.05 -0.60
CA GLN A 47 3.92 -11.87 -1.36
C GLN A 47 4.29 -13.12 -2.19
N LYS A 48 3.86 -14.31 -1.78
CA LYS A 48 4.01 -15.55 -2.56
C LYS A 48 3.04 -15.61 -3.75
N HIS A 49 1.96 -14.85 -3.70
CA HIS A 49 0.90 -14.82 -4.71
C HIS A 49 0.78 -13.44 -5.35
N ARG A 50 1.91 -12.76 -5.60
CA ARG A 50 1.93 -11.51 -6.35
C ARG A 50 1.42 -11.75 -7.76
N ASP A 51 0.44 -10.95 -8.18
CA ASP A 51 -0.15 -11.00 -9.51
C ASP A 51 0.24 -9.79 -10.37
N ILE A 52 1.01 -8.84 -9.81
CA ILE A 52 1.57 -7.70 -10.53
C ILE A 52 2.93 -7.28 -9.97
N GLU A 53 3.79 -6.75 -10.86
CA GLU A 53 4.97 -6.00 -10.45
C GLU A 53 4.62 -4.62 -9.88
N ALA A 54 5.56 -4.02 -9.15
CA ALA A 54 5.39 -2.65 -8.69
C ALA A 54 5.18 -1.72 -9.90
N PRO A 55 4.05 -1.00 -9.98
CA PRO A 55 3.74 -0.19 -11.15
C PRO A 55 4.41 1.18 -11.11
N ASP A 56 4.72 1.75 -12.27
CA ASP A 56 5.34 3.08 -12.37
C ASP A 56 4.48 4.22 -11.81
N TRP A 57 3.17 4.00 -11.64
CA TRP A 57 2.22 4.99 -11.14
C TRP A 57 2.06 5.00 -9.61
N CYS A 58 2.71 4.07 -8.88
CA CYS A 58 2.67 4.03 -7.42
C CYS A 58 3.90 3.31 -6.86
N GLY A 59 4.66 3.98 -6.00
CA GLY A 59 5.71 3.33 -5.22
C GLY A 59 5.10 2.32 -4.25
N VAL A 60 5.73 1.17 -4.06
CA VAL A 60 5.25 0.14 -3.13
C VAL A 60 6.34 -0.19 -2.11
N VAL A 61 5.96 -0.17 -0.83
CA VAL A 61 6.80 -0.57 0.29
C VAL A 61 6.14 -1.76 0.96
N VAL A 62 6.75 -2.93 0.78
CA VAL A 62 6.40 -4.14 1.53
C VAL A 62 7.18 -4.10 2.85
N TYR A 63 6.50 -4.29 3.98
CA TYR A 63 7.13 -4.30 5.30
C TYR A 63 6.85 -5.60 6.05
N GLU A 64 7.81 -6.01 6.87
CA GLU A 64 7.67 -7.19 7.72
C GLU A 64 6.51 -7.01 8.72
N PRO A 65 5.73 -8.06 9.02
CA PRO A 65 4.61 -8.00 9.95
C PRO A 65 5.09 -7.99 11.41
N THR A 66 5.84 -6.95 11.81
CA THR A 66 6.33 -6.77 13.17
C THR A 66 5.93 -5.40 13.72
N PRO A 67 5.77 -5.25 15.05
CA PRO A 67 5.45 -3.95 15.66
C PRO A 67 6.48 -2.88 15.30
N HIS A 68 7.75 -3.25 15.22
CA HIS A 68 8.83 -2.34 14.88
C HIS A 68 8.71 -1.83 13.44
N ALA A 69 8.55 -2.73 12.47
CA ALA A 69 8.41 -2.36 11.07
C ALA A 69 7.12 -1.55 10.83
N LEU A 70 6.01 -1.91 11.49
CA LEU A 70 4.77 -1.12 11.46
C LEU A 70 5.01 0.31 11.94
N MET A 71 5.68 0.49 13.09
CA MET A 71 5.97 1.81 13.62
C MET A 71 6.87 2.63 12.66
N GLN A 72 7.84 1.99 12.02
CA GLN A 72 8.68 2.65 11.01
C GLN A 72 7.85 3.13 9.81
N VAL A 73 7.02 2.28 9.19
CA VAL A 73 6.20 2.69 8.04
C VAL A 73 5.11 3.68 8.43
N ALA A 74 4.53 3.56 9.63
CA ALA A 74 3.56 4.51 10.15
C ALA A 74 4.18 5.89 10.35
N SER A 75 5.44 5.97 10.80
CA SER A 75 6.14 7.25 10.94
C SER A 75 6.30 8.01 9.62
N ARG A 76 6.29 7.30 8.47
CA ARG A 76 6.35 7.92 7.13
C ARG A 76 5.12 8.76 6.80
N ALA A 77 4.00 8.55 7.49
CA ALA A 77 2.80 9.36 7.34
C ALA A 77 3.09 10.86 7.58
N ALA A 78 4.04 11.19 8.47
CA ALA A 78 4.44 12.57 8.74
C ALA A 78 5.13 13.27 7.54
N GLN A 79 5.52 12.53 6.51
CA GLN A 79 6.15 13.05 5.29
C GLN A 79 5.15 13.26 4.15
N ALA A 80 3.89 12.87 4.35
CA ALA A 80 2.83 12.96 3.36
C ALA A 80 1.90 14.15 3.62
N ASP A 81 1.37 14.72 2.54
CA ASP A 81 0.34 15.77 2.62
C ASP A 81 -1.04 15.15 2.92
N ILE A 82 -1.26 13.91 2.47
CA ILE A 82 -2.49 13.14 2.66
C ILE A 82 -2.14 11.75 3.16
N VAL A 83 -2.83 11.31 4.21
CA VAL A 83 -2.73 9.94 4.73
C VAL A 83 -4.04 9.22 4.46
N VAL A 84 -3.96 8.07 3.80
CA VAL A 84 -5.09 7.15 3.62
C VAL A 84 -4.78 5.86 4.33
N LYS A 85 -5.62 5.48 5.29
CA LYS A 85 -5.52 4.21 6.01
C LYS A 85 -6.77 3.39 5.74
N ALA A 86 -6.64 2.27 5.05
CA ALA A 86 -7.77 1.37 4.79
C ALA A 86 -8.16 0.54 6.03
N SER A 87 -9.35 -0.04 6.00
CA SER A 87 -9.82 -0.97 7.04
C SER A 87 -9.00 -2.26 7.04
N GLY A 88 -8.85 -2.89 8.22
CA GLY A 88 -8.16 -4.17 8.35
C GLY A 88 -6.68 -4.17 7.92
N VAL A 89 -6.02 -3.02 7.98
CA VAL A 89 -4.59 -2.86 7.67
C VAL A 89 -3.77 -2.87 8.94
N GLY A 90 -2.71 -3.67 8.94
CA GLY A 90 -1.84 -3.99 10.06
C GLY A 90 -1.38 -5.44 9.93
N PHE A 91 -0.83 -6.00 11.01
CA PHE A 91 -0.44 -7.40 11.07
C PHE A 91 -1.04 -8.14 12.28
N GLU A 92 -1.86 -7.44 13.09
CA GLU A 92 -2.61 -7.96 14.25
C GLU A 92 -4.12 -7.86 14.01
#